data_AF-A0A7C6L7K6-F1
#
_entry.id   AF-A0A7C6L7K6-F1
#
_cell.length_a   1.000
_cell.length_b   1.000
_cell.length_c   1.000
_cell.angle_alpha   90.00
_cell.angle_beta   90.00
_cell.angle_gamma   90.00
#
_symmetry.space_group_name_H-M   'P 1'
#
loop_
_entity.id
_entity.type
_entity.pdbx_description
1 polymer ?
#
loop_
_entity_poly.entity_id
_entity_poly.type
_entity_poly.pdbx_seq_one_letter_code
_entity_poly.pdbx_strand_id
1 'polypeptide(L)'
;MMEKNKSNYPEFYLSLSVLRDIYARCRLLFLLLAGSFLFINSIYAQTVTVTGKVVDENGDPLIGANIIEKDNPSNGTVTNEDGYYSIQTDKGRTLRF
;
A
#
# COMPACT_ATOMS: atom_id res chain seq x y z
N MET A 1 -11.85 50.04 -37.64
CA MET A 1 -12.41 48.96 -38.47
C MET A 1 -11.31 47.98 -38.81
N MET A 2 -11.41 46.73 -38.37
CA MET A 2 -11.00 45.51 -39.09
C MET A 2 -11.61 44.33 -38.33
N GLU A 3 -12.89 44.08 -38.57
CA GLU A 3 -13.56 42.86 -38.13
C GLU A 3 -12.93 41.70 -38.91
N LYS A 4 -12.02 40.96 -38.27
CA LYS A 4 -11.39 39.78 -38.85
C LYS A 4 -12.46 38.71 -39.03
N ASN A 5 -13.03 38.68 -40.23
CA ASN A 5 -14.00 37.71 -40.71
C ASN A 5 -13.45 36.28 -40.52
N LYS A 6 -14.04 35.56 -39.55
CA LYS A 6 -13.66 34.20 -39.14
C LYS A 6 -13.85 33.14 -40.24
N SER A 7 -14.48 33.46 -41.39
CA SER A 7 -14.72 32.51 -42.48
C SER A 7 -13.48 32.21 -43.35
N ASN A 8 -12.40 32.97 -43.25
CA ASN A 8 -11.21 32.77 -44.10
C ASN A 8 -10.16 31.82 -43.50
N TYR A 9 -10.41 31.24 -42.32
CA TYR A 9 -9.44 30.39 -41.62
C TYR A 9 -10.00 29.06 -41.04
N PRO A 10 -11.07 28.44 -41.58
CA PRO A 10 -11.79 27.36 -40.90
C PRO A 10 -10.89 26.16 -40.56
N GLU A 11 -10.03 25.74 -41.50
CA GLU A 11 -9.18 24.55 -41.36
C GLU A 11 -8.06 24.72 -40.32
N PHE A 12 -7.50 25.92 -40.21
CA PHE A 12 -6.38 26.18 -39.29
C PHE A 12 -6.84 26.21 -37.83
N TYR A 13 -7.97 26.87 -37.55
CA TYR A 13 -8.55 26.85 -36.20
C TYR A 13 -9.12 25.48 -35.84
N LEU A 14 -9.62 24.72 -36.84
CA LEU A 14 -10.03 23.33 -36.63
C LEU A 14 -8.85 22.49 -36.15
N SER A 15 -7.70 22.54 -36.83
CA SER A 15 -6.50 21.80 -36.41
C SER A 15 -5.98 22.24 -35.04
N LEU A 16 -5.96 23.55 -34.72
CA LEU A 16 -5.54 24.03 -33.40
C LEU A 16 -6.52 23.63 -32.27
N SER A 17 -7.83 23.65 -32.54
CA SER A 17 -8.84 23.22 -31.55
C SER A 17 -8.76 21.70 -31.29
N VAL A 18 -8.58 20.91 -32.35
CA VAL A 18 -8.35 19.45 -32.27
C VAL A 18 -7.03 19.14 -31.57
N LEU A 19 -5.95 19.84 -31.86
CA LEU A 19 -4.64 19.65 -31.19
C LEU A 19 -4.72 19.99 -29.70
N ARG A 20 -5.43 21.04 -29.32
CA ARG A 20 -5.68 21.39 -27.91
C ARG A 20 -6.49 20.31 -27.21
N ASP A 21 -7.53 19.79 -27.85
CA ASP A 21 -8.39 18.75 -27.27
C ASP A 21 -7.66 17.40 -27.17
N ILE A 22 -6.81 17.06 -28.15
CA ILE A 22 -5.90 15.89 -28.09
C ILE A 22 -4.91 16.06 -26.96
N TYR A 23 -4.27 17.22 -26.81
CA TYR A 23 -3.33 17.47 -25.72
C TYR A 23 -4.01 17.42 -24.35
N ALA A 24 -5.23 17.95 -24.22
CA ALA A 24 -6.02 17.89 -23.00
C ALA A 24 -6.43 16.45 -22.64
N ARG A 25 -6.83 15.64 -23.63
CA ARG A 25 -7.16 14.22 -23.44
C ARG A 25 -5.91 13.39 -23.10
N CYS A 26 -4.78 13.61 -23.76
CA CYS A 26 -3.51 12.96 -23.43
C CYS A 26 -3.00 13.35 -22.04
N ARG A 27 -3.12 14.63 -21.66
CA ARG A 27 -2.78 15.11 -20.32
C ARG A 27 -3.68 14.48 -19.26
N LEU A 28 -4.98 14.37 -19.53
CA LEU A 28 -5.93 13.72 -18.63
C LEU A 28 -5.64 12.22 -18.48
N LEU A 29 -5.36 11.52 -19.58
CA LEU A 29 -4.98 10.11 -19.57
C LEU A 29 -3.67 9.87 -18.82
N PHE A 30 -2.67 10.74 -19.02
CA PHE A 30 -1.40 10.69 -18.30
C PHE A 30 -1.60 10.91 -16.78
N LEU A 31 -2.43 11.87 -16.39
CA LEU A 31 -2.76 12.12 -14.97
C LEU A 31 -3.52 10.96 -14.33
N LEU A 32 -4.46 10.33 -15.05
CA LEU A 32 -5.18 9.14 -14.55
C LEU A 32 -4.26 7.93 -14.38
N LEU A 33 -3.33 7.72 -15.31
CA LEU A 33 -2.38 6.62 -15.27
C LEU A 33 -1.34 6.84 -14.15
N ALA A 34 -0.81 8.06 -14.02
CA ALA A 34 0.11 8.43 -12.95
C ALA A 34 -0.54 8.37 -11.55
N GLY A 35 -1.80 8.80 -11.43
CA GLY A 35 -2.56 8.72 -10.18
C GLY A 35 -2.80 7.27 -9.71
N SER A 36 -2.99 6.34 -10.64
CA SER A 36 -3.23 4.92 -10.32
C SER A 36 -2.02 4.24 -9.66
N PHE A 37 -0.79 4.69 -9.97
CA PHE A 37 0.44 4.16 -9.38
C PHE A 37 0.61 4.50 -7.90
N LEU A 38 0.01 5.58 -7.42
CA LEU A 38 0.17 6.03 -6.03
C LEU A 38 -0.60 5.15 -5.03
N PHE A 39 -1.63 4.42 -5.47
CA PHE A 39 -2.50 3.63 -4.59
C PHE A 39 -1.98 2.21 -4.29
N ILE A 40 -1.00 1.70 -5.03
CA ILE A 40 -0.51 0.32 -4.90
C ILE A 40 0.30 0.11 -3.59
N ASN A 41 0.86 1.18 -3.02
CA ASN A 41 1.78 1.10 -1.89
C ASN A 41 1.12 0.83 -0.52
N SER A 42 -0.22 0.88 -0.40
CA SER A 42 -0.88 0.74 0.92
C SER A 42 -1.04 -0.70 1.42
N ILE A 43 -0.82 -1.71 0.58
CA ILE A 43 -1.10 -3.12 0.93
C ILE A 43 0.06 -3.77 1.70
N TYR A 44 1.31 -3.36 1.45
CA TYR A 44 2.50 -4.06 1.96
C TYR A 44 3.02 -3.57 3.33
N ALA A 45 2.39 -2.57 3.95
CA ALA A 45 2.88 -1.94 5.18
C ALA A 45 2.20 -2.45 6.48
N GLN A 46 1.35 -3.48 6.40
CA GLN A 46 0.51 -3.91 7.52
C GLN A 46 1.17 -4.94 8.44
N THR A 47 2.18 -5.66 7.94
CA THR A 47 2.90 -6.68 8.70
C THR A 47 3.94 -6.04 9.62
N VAL A 48 3.93 -6.44 10.88
CA VAL A 48 4.84 -6.02 11.94
C VAL A 48 5.51 -7.23 12.57
N THR A 49 6.75 -7.06 13.01
CA THR A 49 7.46 -8.08 13.81
C THR A 49 7.20 -7.81 15.29
N VAL A 50 6.53 -8.76 15.95
CA VAL A 50 6.31 -8.74 17.40
C VAL A 50 7.37 -9.63 18.04
N THR A 51 8.11 -9.05 18.99
CA THR A 51 9.08 -9.76 19.81
C THR A 51 8.67 -9.67 21.27
N GLY A 52 9.07 -10.66 22.06
CA GLY A 52 8.79 -10.69 23.49
C GLY A 52 9.51 -11.83 24.18
N LYS A 53 9.37 -11.89 25.51
CA LYS A 53 9.90 -12.95 26.36
C LYS A 53 8.75 -13.58 27.14
N VAL A 54 8.67 -14.90 27.15
CA VAL A 54 7.72 -15.67 27.95
C VAL A 54 8.44 -16.21 29.17
N VAL A 55 7.84 -16.02 30.34
CA VAL A 55 8.34 -16.50 31.64
C VAL A 55 7.24 -17.26 32.36
N ASP A 56 7.64 -18.17 33.25
CA ASP A 56 6.73 -18.89 34.13
C ASP A 56 6.33 -18.05 35.38
N GLU A 57 5.59 -18.66 36.30
CA GLU A 57 5.16 -18.02 37.56
C GLU A 57 6.31 -17.67 38.50
N ASN A 58 7.46 -18.33 38.36
CA ASN A 58 8.67 -18.09 39.14
C ASN A 58 9.58 -17.02 38.52
N GLY A 59 9.28 -16.59 37.29
CA GLY A 59 10.07 -15.64 36.51
C GLY A 59 11.16 -16.30 35.66
N ASP A 60 11.17 -17.64 35.59
CA ASP A 60 12.11 -18.40 34.79
C ASP A 60 11.70 -18.38 33.29
N PRO A 61 12.66 -18.36 32.35
CA PRO A 61 12.35 -18.38 30.92
C PRO A 61 11.58 -19.63 30.52
N LEU A 62 10.44 -19.46 29.84
CA LEU A 62 9.65 -20.58 29.36
C LEU A 62 10.11 -20.99 27.96
N ILE A 63 10.90 -22.05 27.88
CA ILE A 63 11.41 -22.65 26.65
C ILE A 63 10.33 -23.51 26.00
N GLY A 64 10.18 -23.42 24.68
CA GLY A 64 9.24 -24.29 23.94
C GLY A 64 7.78 -23.86 24.01
N ALA A 65 7.48 -22.64 24.46
CA ALA A 65 6.14 -22.08 24.45
C ALA A 65 5.69 -21.79 23.01
N ASN A 66 4.45 -22.17 22.68
CA ASN A 66 3.87 -21.96 21.36
C ASN A 66 3.22 -20.59 21.27
N ILE A 67 3.74 -19.73 20.41
CA ILE A 67 3.20 -18.40 20.14
C ILE A 67 2.47 -18.44 18.82
N ILE A 68 1.14 -18.41 18.85
CA ILE A 68 0.30 -18.64 17.67
C ILE A 68 -0.66 -17.48 17.47
N GLU A 69 -0.83 -17.03 16.23
CA GLU A 69 -1.86 -16.05 15.90
C GLU A 69 -3.26 -16.67 16.03
N LYS A 70 -4.14 -16.03 16.80
CA LYS A 70 -5.46 -16.57 17.15
C LYS A 70 -6.33 -16.88 15.92
N ASP A 71 -6.31 -16.00 14.93
CA ASP A 71 -7.12 -16.10 13.72
C ASP A 71 -6.41 -16.88 12.59
N ASN A 72 -5.11 -17.14 12.74
CA ASN A 72 -4.30 -17.85 11.77
C ASN A 72 -3.37 -18.86 12.46
N PRO A 73 -3.84 -20.06 12.78
CA PRO A 73 -3.06 -21.08 13.49
C PRO A 73 -1.81 -21.54 12.74
N SER A 74 -1.73 -21.31 11.43
CA SER A 74 -0.56 -21.62 10.61
C SER A 74 0.57 -20.60 10.80
N ASN A 75 0.27 -19.41 11.33
CA ASN A 75 1.26 -18.41 11.69
C ASN A 75 1.61 -18.56 13.18
N GLY A 76 2.74 -19.19 13.44
CA GLY A 76 3.22 -19.41 14.80
C GLY A 76 4.73 -19.51 14.86
N THR A 77 5.26 -19.30 16.06
CA THR A 77 6.67 -19.45 16.40
C THR A 77 6.79 -20.12 17.77
N VAL A 78 7.98 -20.57 18.11
CA VAL A 78 8.27 -21.21 19.39
C VAL A 78 9.34 -20.39 20.12
N THR A 79 9.22 -20.26 21.44
CA THR A 79 10.25 -19.57 22.23
C THR A 79 11.58 -20.32 22.22
N ASN A 80 12.68 -19.58 22.21
CA ASN A 80 14.04 -20.11 22.27
C ASN A 80 14.45 -20.50 23.72
N GLU A 81 15.71 -20.89 23.91
CA GLU A 81 16.30 -21.28 25.20
C GLU A 81 16.26 -20.17 26.28
N ASP A 82 16.18 -18.92 25.86
CA ASP A 82 16.07 -17.75 26.74
C ASP A 82 14.62 -17.26 26.90
N GLY A 83 13.64 -18.00 26.39
CA GLY A 83 12.21 -17.67 26.43
C GLY A 83 11.79 -16.56 25.45
N TYR A 84 12.68 -16.10 24.57
CA TYR A 84 12.35 -15.08 23.56
C TYR A 84 11.64 -15.66 22.35
N TYR A 85 10.74 -14.88 21.77
CA TYR A 85 10.08 -15.18 20.50
C TYR A 85 10.13 -13.99 19.53
N SER A 86 9.97 -14.30 18.25
CA SER A 86 9.80 -13.33 17.18
C SER A 86 8.81 -13.88 16.17
N ILE A 87 7.73 -13.14 15.92
CA ILE A 87 6.66 -13.51 14.98
C ILE A 87 6.29 -12.31 14.12
N GLN A 88 6.09 -12.53 12.82
CA GLN A 88 5.54 -11.52 11.92
C GLN A 88 4.02 -11.69 11.87
N THR A 89 3.27 -10.63 12.13
CA THR A 89 1.80 -10.62 12.11
C THR A 89 1.29 -9.25 11.70
N ASP A 90 0.02 -9.15 11.32
CA ASP A 90 -0.57 -7.86 10.97
C ASP A 90 -0.93 -7.05 12.23
N LYS A 91 -0.93 -5.72 12.11
CA LYS A 91 -1.39 -4.85 13.20
C LYS A 91 -2.83 -5.19 13.61
N GLY A 92 -3.07 -5.26 14.92
CA GLY A 92 -4.39 -5.53 15.49
C GLY A 92 -4.74 -7.02 15.63
N ARG A 93 -3.82 -7.93 15.26
CA ARG A 93 -3.98 -9.36 15.52
C ARG A 93 -3.70 -9.70 16.98
N THR A 94 -4.33 -10.77 17.44
CA THR A 94 -4.17 -11.29 18.81
C THR A 94 -3.30 -12.53 18.79
N LEU A 95 -2.30 -12.59 19.66
CA LEU A 95 -1.46 -13.77 19.88
C LEU A 95 -2.01 -14.59 21.06
N ARG A 96 -1.91 -15.91 20.94
CA ARG A 96 -2.14 -16.88 22.02
C ARG A 96 -0.79 -17.50 22.39
N PHE A 97 -0.55 -17.60 23.69
CA PHE A 97 0.64 -18.14 24.33
C PHE A 97 0.25 -19.37 25.15
#